data_AF-A0A5M6ITA1-F1
#
_entry.id   AF-A0A5M6ITA1-F1
#
_cell.length_a   1.000
_cell.length_b   1.000
_cell.length_c   1.000
_cell.angle_alpha   90.00
_cell.angle_beta   90.00
_cell.angle_gamma   90.00
#
_symmetry.space_group_name_H-M   'P 1'
#
loop_
_entity.id
_entity.type
_entity.pdbx_description
1 polymer ?
#
loop_
_entity_poly.entity_id
_entity_poly.type
_entity_poly.pdbx_seq_one_letter_code
_entity_poly.pdbx_strand_id
1 'polypeptide(L)'
;MANETTKTGADSPFSQAFGQAKSAAEDFTRIFSELKFPAVPDLELLLNAHKRNLETLSAANRVALEGAQAVAKRHMEILQQTVSELSETVRSFTNAGEPPQAKAAKQTELLKRSYERAVANTRELSDLISRSNTEALELLNRRVSEALDEVKTLVEKAGIKAG
;
A
#
# COMPACT_ATOMS: atom_id res chain seq x y z
N MET A 1 4.50 32.99 50.44
CA MET A 1 5.68 32.11 50.51
C MET A 1 5.43 30.94 49.58
N ALA A 2 6.09 30.93 48.42
CA ALA A 2 6.00 29.84 47.46
C ALA A 2 6.93 28.72 47.93
N ASN A 3 6.43 27.48 47.99
CA ASN A 3 7.26 26.30 48.21
C ASN A 3 7.32 25.51 46.91
N GLU A 4 8.29 25.83 46.06
CA GLU A 4 8.74 24.95 44.99
C GLU A 4 9.41 23.73 45.64
N THR A 5 8.65 22.65 45.79
CA THR A 5 9.23 21.35 46.11
C THR A 5 9.77 20.77 44.81
N THR A 6 11.09 20.82 44.69
CA THR A 6 11.91 20.12 43.71
C THR A 6 11.42 18.67 43.54
N LYS A 7 10.84 18.36 42.37
CA LYS A 7 10.62 16.97 41.94
C LYS A 7 11.99 16.30 41.85
N THR A 8 12.25 15.42 42.81
CA THR A 8 13.40 14.50 42.85
C THR A 8 13.47 13.71 41.54
N GLY A 9 14.69 13.44 41.06
CA GLY A 9 14.99 12.83 39.75
C GLY A 9 14.41 11.43 39.49
N ALA A 10 13.58 10.90 40.39
CA ALA A 10 12.83 9.67 40.23
C ALA A 10 11.49 9.87 39.47
N ASP A 11 10.87 11.06 39.55
CA ASP A 11 9.52 11.34 38.99
C ASP A 11 9.55 12.16 37.69
N SER A 12 10.68 12.15 36.98
CA SER A 12 10.76 12.78 35.67
C SER A 12 10.08 11.92 34.59
N PRO A 13 9.43 12.52 33.58
CA PRO A 13 8.89 11.76 32.44
C PRO A 13 9.96 10.89 31.75
N PHE A 14 11.22 11.32 31.81
CA PHE A 14 12.37 10.57 31.29
C PHE A 14 12.69 9.32 32.11
N SER A 15 12.70 9.41 33.44
CA SER A 15 12.93 8.26 34.32
C SER A 15 11.77 7.25 34.24
N GLN A 16 10.54 7.72 34.02
CA GLN A 16 9.39 6.85 33.76
C GLN A 16 9.48 6.14 32.41
N ALA A 17 9.88 6.86 31.35
CA ALA A 17 10.09 6.26 30.02
C ALA A 17 11.22 5.22 30.03
N PHE A 18 12.32 5.52 30.72
CA PHE A 18 13.42 4.57 30.90
C PHE A 18 13.00 3.34 31.72
N GLY A 19 12.21 3.53 32.78
CA GLY A 19 11.62 2.44 33.57
C GLY A 19 10.71 1.53 32.76
N GLN A 20 9.82 2.11 31.93
CA GLN A 20 8.95 1.34 31.03
C GLN A 20 9.74 0.57 29.98
N ALA A 21 10.76 1.19 29.36
CA ALA A 21 11.60 0.52 28.38
C ALA A 21 12.35 -0.67 28.99
N LYS A 22 12.85 -0.50 30.23
CA LYS A 22 13.51 -1.58 30.96
C LYS A 22 12.56 -2.72 31.31
N SER A 23 11.35 -2.42 31.78
CA SER A 23 10.35 -3.46 32.07
C SER A 23 9.94 -4.21 30.81
N ALA A 24 9.73 -3.51 29.69
CA ALA A 24 9.41 -4.15 28.42
C ALA A 24 10.53 -5.07 27.93
N ALA A 25 11.80 -4.67 28.13
CA ALA A 25 12.95 -5.51 27.81
C ALA A 25 13.09 -6.72 28.74
N GLU A 26 12.81 -6.56 30.03
CA GLU A 26 12.79 -7.66 31.01
C GLU A 26 11.66 -8.64 30.74
N ASP A 27 10.47 -8.14 30.39
CA ASP A 27 9.32 -8.97 30.02
C ASP A 27 9.56 -9.69 28.69
N PHE A 28 10.17 -9.04 27.69
CA PHE A 28 10.61 -9.70 26.46
C PHE A 28 11.63 -10.82 26.75
N THR A 29 12.62 -10.54 27.60
CA THR A 29 13.64 -11.52 27.98
C THR A 29 13.05 -12.68 28.78
N ARG A 30 12.08 -12.41 29.66
CA ARG A 30 11.33 -13.42 30.40
C ARG A 30 10.52 -14.29 29.44
N ILE A 31 9.74 -13.70 28.53
CA ILE A 31 8.98 -14.43 27.52
C ILE A 31 9.91 -15.26 26.63
N PHE A 32 11.06 -14.72 26.22
CA PHE A 32 12.04 -15.41 25.39
C PHE A 32 12.79 -16.54 26.13
N SER A 33 12.96 -16.43 27.45
CA SER A 33 13.63 -17.46 28.26
C SER A 33 12.66 -18.54 28.79
N GLU A 34 11.39 -18.17 29.02
CA GLU A 34 10.30 -19.08 29.41
C GLU A 34 9.75 -19.85 28.21
N LEU A 35 9.78 -19.25 27.01
CA LEU A 35 9.86 -20.00 25.76
C LEU A 35 11.21 -20.70 25.75
N LYS A 36 11.30 -21.87 26.39
CA LYS A 36 12.27 -22.87 26.00
C LYS A 36 12.06 -23.06 24.52
N PHE A 37 12.82 -22.40 23.66
CA PHE A 37 12.85 -22.73 22.25
C PHE A 37 13.32 -24.18 22.25
N PRO A 38 12.44 -25.17 21.98
CA PRO A 38 12.94 -26.50 21.71
C PRO A 38 13.95 -26.30 20.59
N ALA A 39 15.20 -26.78 20.78
CA ALA A 39 16.31 -26.54 19.86
C ALA A 39 15.77 -26.51 18.43
N VAL A 40 15.67 -25.30 17.84
CA VAL A 40 14.82 -25.11 16.65
C VAL A 40 15.46 -25.99 15.58
N PRO A 41 14.83 -27.10 15.15
CA PRO A 41 15.56 -28.15 14.46
C PRO A 41 16.11 -27.71 13.10
N ASP A 42 15.67 -26.54 12.61
CA ASP A 42 15.96 -26.04 11.28
C ASP A 42 16.01 -24.50 11.22
N LEU A 43 17.03 -23.89 11.84
CA LEU A 43 17.27 -22.44 11.78
C LEU A 43 17.46 -21.94 10.35
N GLU A 44 18.05 -22.76 9.48
CA GLU A 44 18.28 -22.42 8.07
C GLU A 44 16.96 -22.26 7.31
N LEU A 45 16.00 -23.17 7.51
CA LEU A 45 14.67 -23.06 6.93
C LEU A 45 13.92 -21.81 7.41
N LEU A 46 14.09 -21.45 8.68
CA LEU A 46 13.51 -20.25 9.28
C LEU A 46 14.12 -18.96 8.71
N LEU A 47 15.45 -18.90 8.59
CA LEU A 47 16.16 -17.78 7.98
C LEU A 47 15.80 -17.61 6.50
N ASN A 48 15.70 -18.72 5.76
CA ASN A 48 15.26 -18.72 4.37
C ASN A 48 13.81 -18.25 4.22
N ALA A 49 12.91 -18.66 5.12
CA ALA A 49 11.53 -18.20 5.17
C ALA A 49 11.45 -16.68 5.43
N HIS A 50 12.27 -16.15 6.33
CA HIS A 50 12.38 -14.70 6.58
C HIS A 50 12.91 -13.94 5.36
N LYS A 51 13.93 -14.46 4.69
CA LYS A 51 14.47 -13.88 3.46
C LYS A 51 13.39 -13.81 2.37
N ARG A 52 12.68 -14.91 2.13
CA ARG A 52 11.57 -14.99 1.17
C ARG A 52 10.43 -14.03 1.51
N ASN A 53 10.11 -13.84 2.79
CA ASN A 53 9.13 -12.84 3.23
C ASN A 53 9.55 -11.43 2.82
N LEU A 54 10.80 -11.04 3.09
CA LEU A 54 11.32 -9.73 2.74
C LEU A 54 11.35 -9.51 1.22
N GLU A 55 11.78 -10.52 0.47
CA GLU A 55 11.78 -10.47 -1.00
C GLU A 55 10.37 -10.29 -1.57
N THR A 56 9.39 -11.04 -1.04
CA THR A 56 7.99 -10.93 -1.48
C THR A 56 7.39 -9.57 -1.13
N LEU A 57 7.61 -9.09 0.10
CA LEU A 57 7.13 -7.77 0.51
C LEU A 57 7.74 -6.65 -0.35
N SER A 58 9.03 -6.76 -0.64
CA SER A 58 9.72 -5.83 -1.55
C SER A 58 9.13 -5.87 -2.95
N ALA A 59 8.90 -7.07 -3.50
CA ALA A 59 8.30 -7.25 -4.82
C ALA A 59 6.86 -6.70 -4.89
N ALA A 60 6.03 -6.98 -3.90
CA ALA A 60 4.66 -6.45 -3.81
C ALA A 60 4.65 -4.92 -3.70
N ASN A 61 5.54 -4.34 -2.89
CA ASN A 61 5.72 -2.89 -2.81
C ASN A 61 6.16 -2.29 -4.15
N ARG A 62 7.06 -2.96 -4.88
CA ARG A 62 7.48 -2.52 -6.21
C ARG A 62 6.31 -2.47 -7.19
N VAL A 63 5.49 -3.52 -7.23
CA VAL A 63 4.28 -3.57 -8.07
C VAL A 63 3.32 -2.44 -7.71
N ALA A 64 3.09 -2.20 -6.41
CA ALA A 64 2.24 -1.11 -5.96
C ALA A 64 2.78 0.27 -6.40
N LEU A 65 4.09 0.50 -6.29
CA LEU A 65 4.74 1.74 -6.74
C LEU A 65 4.69 1.92 -8.26
N GLU A 66 4.94 0.87 -9.03
CA GLU A 66 4.81 0.88 -10.49
C GLU A 66 3.36 1.20 -10.91
N GLY A 67 2.37 0.62 -10.21
CA GLY A 67 0.96 0.94 -10.39
C GLY A 67 0.63 2.40 -10.10
N ALA A 68 1.13 2.95 -8.98
CA ALA A 68 0.95 4.35 -8.63
C ALA A 68 1.57 5.30 -9.67
N GLN A 69 2.75 4.96 -10.18
CA GLN A 69 3.40 5.71 -11.27
C GLN A 69 2.58 5.65 -12.56
N ALA A 70 2.04 4.48 -12.91
CA ALA A 70 1.19 4.33 -14.09
C ALA A 70 -0.10 5.18 -13.98
N VAL A 71 -0.74 5.18 -12.81
CA VAL A 71 -1.90 6.04 -12.53
C VAL A 71 -1.53 7.52 -12.63
N ALA A 72 -0.42 7.94 -12.02
CA ALA A 72 0.04 9.34 -12.07
C ALA A 72 0.34 9.79 -13.51
N LYS A 73 1.03 8.95 -14.29
CA LYS A 73 1.28 9.19 -15.72
C LYS A 73 -0.03 9.36 -16.47
N ARG A 74 -0.99 8.45 -16.25
CA ARG A 74 -2.28 8.51 -16.93
C ARG A 74 -3.08 9.76 -16.55
N HIS A 75 -3.03 10.17 -15.29
CA HIS A 75 -3.66 11.41 -14.83
C HIS A 75 -3.08 12.64 -15.55
N MET A 76 -1.76 12.70 -15.77
CA MET A 76 -1.13 13.77 -16.55
C MET A 76 -1.55 13.77 -18.03
N GLU A 77 -1.70 12.60 -18.65
CA GLU A 77 -2.18 12.49 -20.03
C GLU A 77 -3.62 13.00 -20.17
N ILE A 78 -4.49 12.65 -19.21
CA ILE A 78 -5.87 13.16 -19.15
C ILE A 78 -5.89 14.68 -19.02
N LEU A 79 -5.01 15.26 -18.19
CA LEU A 79 -4.89 16.71 -18.03
C LEU A 79 -4.44 17.38 -19.35
N GLN A 80 -3.45 16.83 -20.03
CA GLN A 80 -2.99 17.34 -21.33
C GLN A 80 -4.11 17.32 -22.38
N GLN A 81 -4.87 16.22 -22.44
CA GLN A 81 -6.05 16.12 -23.31
C GLN A 81 -7.10 17.18 -22.96
N THR A 82 -7.40 17.36 -21.67
CA THR A 82 -8.39 18.34 -21.21
C THR A 82 -8.01 19.78 -21.60
N VAL A 83 -6.74 20.17 -21.45
CA VAL A 83 -6.24 21.50 -21.86
C VAL A 83 -6.34 21.70 -23.37
N SER A 84 -6.04 20.65 -24.14
CA SER A 84 -6.17 20.67 -25.60
C SER A 84 -7.64 20.86 -26.03
N GLU A 85 -8.57 20.12 -25.43
CA GLU A 85 -10.01 20.22 -25.69
C GLU A 85 -10.60 21.58 -25.30
N LEU A 86 -10.15 22.14 -24.17
CA LEU A 86 -10.56 23.48 -23.76
C LEU A 86 -10.13 24.53 -24.80
N SER A 87 -8.90 24.40 -25.32
CA SER A 87 -8.37 25.31 -26.34
C SER A 87 -9.14 25.22 -27.66
N GLU A 88 -9.52 24.01 -28.08
CA GLU A 88 -10.38 23.80 -29.26
C GLU A 88 -11.79 24.36 -29.04
N THR A 89 -12.35 24.15 -27.86
CA THR A 89 -13.68 24.66 -27.49
C THR A 89 -13.71 26.19 -27.56
N VAL A 90 -12.70 26.87 -26.99
CA VAL A 90 -12.57 28.34 -27.06
C VAL A 90 -12.47 28.82 -28.50
N ARG A 91 -11.65 28.18 -29.35
CA ARG A 91 -11.58 28.51 -30.79
C ARG A 91 -12.92 28.30 -31.51
N SER A 92 -13.68 27.29 -31.10
CA SER A 92 -14.97 26.99 -31.72
C SER A 92 -16.03 28.06 -31.40
N PHE A 93 -15.91 28.76 -30.26
CA PHE A 93 -16.80 29.85 -29.85
C PHE A 93 -16.48 31.20 -30.50
N THR A 94 -15.23 31.42 -30.94
CA THR A 94 -14.85 32.68 -31.62
C THR A 94 -15.36 32.77 -33.07
N ASN A 95 -15.94 31.71 -33.61
CA ASN A 95 -16.58 31.72 -34.93
C ASN A 95 -17.94 32.44 -34.87
N ALA A 96 -17.91 33.77 -34.90
CA ALA A 96 -19.09 34.62 -34.96
C ALA A 96 -19.80 34.44 -36.31
N GLY A 97 -20.92 33.70 -36.33
CA GLY A 97 -21.77 33.56 -37.52
C GLY A 97 -22.63 32.29 -37.60
N GLU A 98 -22.41 31.28 -36.73
CA GLU A 98 -23.17 30.03 -36.82
C GLU A 98 -24.66 30.18 -36.44
N PRO A 99 -25.59 29.57 -37.21
CA PRO A 99 -27.03 29.58 -36.91
C PRO A 99 -27.37 28.78 -35.63
N PRO A 100 -28.49 29.09 -34.95
CA PRO A 100 -28.84 28.48 -33.66
C PRO A 100 -28.90 26.95 -33.66
N GLN A 101 -29.44 26.34 -34.72
CA GLN A 101 -29.51 24.88 -34.84
C GLN A 101 -28.12 24.24 -34.96
N ALA A 102 -27.18 24.87 -35.66
CA ALA A 102 -25.81 24.38 -35.77
C ALA A 102 -25.09 24.43 -34.41
N LYS A 103 -25.32 25.51 -33.64
CA LYS A 103 -24.80 25.64 -32.26
C LYS A 103 -25.35 24.54 -31.34
N ALA A 104 -26.65 24.26 -31.41
CA ALA A 104 -27.30 23.21 -30.60
C ALA A 104 -26.77 21.80 -30.94
N ALA A 105 -26.59 21.49 -32.22
CA ALA A 105 -26.00 20.22 -32.66
C ALA A 105 -24.55 20.07 -32.16
N LYS A 106 -23.75 21.15 -32.26
CA LYS A 106 -22.36 21.19 -31.80
C LYS A 106 -22.24 21.01 -30.28
N GLN A 107 -23.13 21.63 -29.51
CA GLN A 107 -23.21 21.44 -28.04
C GLN A 107 -23.57 20.00 -27.67
N THR A 108 -24.51 19.39 -28.39
CA THR A 108 -24.92 17.99 -28.15
C THR A 108 -23.77 17.03 -28.45
N GLU A 109 -23.05 17.24 -29.55
CA GLU A 109 -21.88 16.45 -29.93
C GLU A 109 -20.72 16.62 -28.93
N LEU A 110 -20.48 17.85 -28.44
CA LEU A 110 -19.50 18.10 -27.38
C LEU A 110 -19.87 17.34 -26.09
N LEU A 111 -21.13 17.42 -25.66
CA LEU A 111 -21.61 16.71 -24.47
C LEU A 111 -21.44 15.20 -24.61
N LYS A 112 -21.82 14.64 -25.76
CA LYS A 112 -21.66 13.21 -26.04
C LYS A 112 -20.20 12.78 -25.96
N ARG A 113 -19.30 13.51 -26.63
CA ARG A 113 -17.87 13.20 -26.64
C ARG A 113 -17.25 13.33 -25.25
N SER A 114 -17.59 14.38 -24.50
CA SER A 114 -17.12 14.54 -23.11
C SER A 114 -17.59 13.39 -22.21
N TYR A 115 -18.84 12.93 -22.38
CA TYR A 115 -19.36 11.78 -21.62
C TYR A 115 -18.63 10.48 -21.96
N GLU A 116 -18.51 10.14 -23.25
CA GLU A 116 -17.80 8.93 -23.70
C GLU A 116 -16.36 8.91 -23.19
N ARG A 117 -15.69 10.06 -23.21
CA ARG A 117 -14.31 10.21 -22.74
C ARG A 117 -14.18 10.11 -21.22
N ALA A 118 -15.10 10.72 -20.46
CA ALA A 118 -15.12 10.57 -19.01
C ALA A 118 -15.26 9.10 -18.60
N VAL A 119 -16.17 8.37 -19.24
CA VAL A 119 -16.36 6.94 -18.99
C VAL A 119 -15.11 6.13 -19.35
N ALA A 120 -14.48 6.43 -20.49
CA ALA A 120 -13.24 5.76 -20.90
C ALA A 120 -12.10 6.00 -19.89
N ASN A 121 -11.89 7.25 -19.47
CA ASN A 121 -10.87 7.61 -18.49
C ASN A 121 -11.11 6.92 -17.14
N THR A 122 -12.35 6.87 -16.65
CA THR A 122 -12.68 6.17 -15.41
C THR A 122 -12.37 4.68 -15.51
N ARG A 123 -12.77 4.01 -16.60
CA ARG A 123 -12.49 2.58 -16.80
C ARG A 123 -10.99 2.30 -16.79
N GLU A 124 -10.23 3.08 -17.54
CA GLU A 124 -8.78 2.86 -17.65
C GLU A 124 -8.05 3.08 -16.31
N LEU A 125 -8.45 4.11 -15.55
CA LEU A 125 -7.91 4.33 -14.20
C LEU A 125 -8.29 3.20 -13.25
N SER A 126 -9.55 2.73 -13.29
CA SER A 126 -9.99 1.58 -12.51
C SER A 126 -9.20 0.31 -12.87
N ASP A 127 -8.96 0.06 -14.15
CA ASP A 127 -8.19 -1.10 -14.61
C ASP A 127 -6.72 -1.02 -14.16
N LEU A 128 -6.09 0.16 -14.20
CA LEU A 128 -4.73 0.35 -13.69
C LEU A 128 -4.63 0.05 -12.19
N ILE A 129 -5.54 0.61 -11.40
CA ILE A 129 -5.58 0.40 -9.94
C ILE A 129 -5.86 -1.07 -9.62
N SER A 130 -6.86 -1.66 -10.27
CA SER A 130 -7.26 -3.04 -10.02
C SER A 130 -6.15 -4.03 -10.36
N ARG A 131 -5.44 -3.84 -11.48
CA ARG A 131 -4.33 -4.71 -11.89
C ARG A 131 -3.18 -4.68 -10.88
N SER A 132 -2.70 -3.49 -10.52
CA SER A 132 -1.61 -3.35 -9.55
C SER A 132 -1.95 -3.99 -8.20
N ASN A 133 -3.17 -3.77 -7.69
CA ASN A 133 -3.62 -4.40 -6.44
C ASN A 133 -3.72 -5.92 -6.56
N THR A 134 -4.25 -6.43 -7.67
CA THR A 134 -4.40 -7.87 -7.91
C THR A 134 -3.04 -8.55 -7.95
N GLU A 135 -2.10 -8.02 -8.75
CA GLU A 135 -0.75 -8.57 -8.87
C GLU A 135 0.00 -8.55 -7.53
N ALA A 136 -0.10 -7.46 -6.76
CA ALA A 136 0.51 -7.39 -5.43
C ALA A 136 -0.11 -8.41 -4.46
N LEU A 137 -1.44 -8.58 -4.46
CA LEU A 137 -2.13 -9.55 -3.62
C LEU A 137 -1.82 -11.00 -4.03
N GLU A 138 -1.66 -11.29 -5.31
CA GLU A 138 -1.26 -12.62 -5.79
C GLU A 138 0.12 -13.03 -5.26
N LEU A 139 1.09 -12.10 -5.25
CA LEU A 139 2.42 -12.35 -4.67
C LEU A 139 2.31 -12.68 -3.18
N LEU A 140 1.53 -11.89 -2.43
CA LEU A 140 1.34 -12.10 -0.99
C LEU A 140 0.60 -13.41 -0.70
N ASN A 141 -0.48 -13.72 -1.42
CA ASN A 141 -1.25 -14.96 -1.26
C ASN A 141 -0.40 -16.20 -1.54
N ARG A 142 0.43 -16.16 -2.59
CA ARG A 142 1.36 -17.24 -2.89
C ARG A 142 2.33 -17.44 -1.73
N ARG A 143 2.93 -16.38 -1.21
CA ARG A 143 3.87 -16.48 -0.10
C ARG A 143 3.23 -16.97 1.19
N VAL A 144 1.99 -16.56 1.49
CA VAL A 144 1.22 -17.10 2.63
C VAL A 144 1.02 -18.61 2.48
N SER A 145 0.66 -19.07 1.28
CA SER A 145 0.50 -20.51 1.01
C SER A 145 1.81 -21.26 1.23
N GLU A 146 2.92 -20.74 0.70
CA GLU A 146 4.27 -21.29 0.91
C GLU A 146 4.66 -21.27 2.40
N ALA A 147 4.27 -20.24 3.16
CA ALA A 147 4.57 -20.15 4.59
C ALA A 147 3.83 -21.22 5.40
N LEU A 148 2.59 -21.54 5.01
CA LEU A 148 1.83 -22.64 5.62
C LEU A 148 2.48 -24.00 5.35
N ASP A 149 3.02 -24.22 4.15
CA ASP A 149 3.79 -25.42 3.81
C ASP A 149 5.12 -25.51 4.58
N GLU A 150 5.81 -24.38 4.77
CA GLU A 150 7.03 -24.28 5.59
C GLU A 150 6.72 -24.61 7.06
N VAL A 151 5.60 -24.12 7.61
CA VAL A 151 5.15 -24.46 8.97
C VAL A 151 4.83 -25.95 9.09
N LYS A 152 4.12 -26.54 8.11
CA LYS A 152 3.86 -27.98 8.08
C LYS A 152 5.16 -28.78 8.11
N THR A 153 6.14 -28.39 7.29
CA THR A 153 7.46 -29.02 7.24
C THR A 153 8.19 -28.92 8.58
N LEU A 154 8.12 -27.77 9.26
CA LEU A 154 8.69 -27.58 10.60
C LEU A 154 8.05 -28.51 11.63
N VAL A 155 6.71 -28.66 11.60
CA VAL A 155 5.98 -29.55 12.52
C VAL A 155 6.36 -31.02 12.28
N GLU A 156 6.45 -31.45 11.02
CA GLU A 156 6.88 -32.80 10.64
C GLU A 156 8.33 -33.08 11.10
N LYS A 157 9.24 -32.11 10.92
CA LYS A 157 10.64 -32.20 11.35
C LYS A 157 10.81 -32.15 12.86
N ALA A 158 9.95 -31.42 13.58
CA ALA A 158 9.96 -31.34 15.04
C ALA A 158 9.49 -32.62 15.73
N GLY A 159 9.00 -33.62 15.00
CA GLY A 159 8.63 -34.93 15.54
C GLY A 159 7.43 -34.91 16.47
N ILE A 160 6.55 -33.89 16.39
CA ILE A 160 5.27 -33.91 17.10
C ILE A 160 4.37 -34.92 16.38
N LYS A 161 4.49 -36.21 16.75
CA LYS A 161 3.41 -37.16 16.53
C LYS A 161 2.22 -36.65 17.33
N ALA A 162 1.16 -36.24 16.65
CA ALA A 162 -0.15 -36.09 17.28
C ALA A 162 -0.49 -37.46 17.91
N GLY A 163 -0.31 -37.55 19.23
CA GLY A 163 -0.75 -38.68 20.06
C GLY A 163 -2.10 -38.37 20.65
#